data_AF-A0ABD5WRG2-F1
#
_entry.id   AF-A0ABD5WRG2-F1
#
_cell.length_a   1.000
_cell.length_b   1.000
_cell.length_c   1.000
_cell.angle_alpha   90.00
_cell.angle_beta   90.00
_cell.angle_gamma   90.00
#
_symmetry.space_group_name_H-M   'P 1'
#
loop_
_entity.id
_entity.type
_entity.pdbx_description
1 polymer ?
#
loop_
_entity_poly.entity_id
_entity_poly.type
_entity_poly.pdbx_seq_one_letter_code
_entity_poly.pdbx_strand_id
1 'polypeptide(L)'
;MWNADEKGFLPPDAVEQIYDRLGLRSVNTLRKEVRAADFDPESYEVPDSAWYDGPAAGVVVRNKTGQRATILHPDFRAEDDAAPVEASADELARRYTTRQRVENIARELEDRGRPVTFDAVYDRTVETLAREEHHRLFDGDRSIDVSAFRSAVAARTQELLEN
;
A
#
# COMPACT_ATOMS: atom_id res chain seq x y z
N MET A 1 2.85 9.18 9.72
CA MET A 1 3.46 10.22 8.86
C MET A 1 4.58 10.87 9.65
N TRP A 2 5.75 11.08 9.04
CA TRP A 2 6.86 11.79 9.70
C TRP A 2 6.60 13.29 9.67
N ASN A 3 6.75 13.95 10.82
CA ASN A 3 6.78 15.40 10.95
C ASN A 3 8.24 15.82 11.17
N ALA A 4 8.80 16.53 10.19
CA ALA A 4 10.20 16.96 10.24
C ALA A 4 10.45 18.02 11.32
N ASP A 5 9.47 18.90 11.57
CA ASP A 5 9.58 19.99 12.54
C ASP A 5 9.56 19.45 13.98
N GLU A 6 8.69 18.48 14.24
CA GLU A 6 8.59 17.80 15.55
C GLU A 6 9.57 16.63 15.70
N LYS A 7 10.33 16.31 14.64
CA LYS A 7 11.25 15.16 14.55
C LYS A 7 10.62 13.87 15.08
N GLY A 8 9.37 13.61 14.68
CA GLY A 8 8.59 12.51 15.22
C GLY A 8 7.47 12.06 14.28
N PHE A 9 6.89 10.91 14.59
CA PHE A 9 5.71 10.43 13.86
C PHE A 9 4.43 11.02 14.44
N LEU A 10 3.58 11.55 13.56
CA LEU A 10 2.23 11.98 13.93
C LEU A 10 1.41 10.79 14.45
N PRO A 11 0.53 11.02 15.45
CA PRO A 11 -0.38 10.00 15.95
C PRO A 11 -1.36 9.55 14.85
N PRO A 12 -1.87 8.30 14.90
CA PRO A 12 -2.76 7.75 13.88
C PRO A 12 -3.95 8.65 13.53
N ASP A 13 -4.61 9.24 14.52
CA ASP A 13 -5.78 10.11 14.31
C ASP A 13 -5.46 11.38 13.52
N ALA A 14 -4.28 11.97 13.75
CA ALA A 14 -3.83 13.13 13.00
C ALA A 14 -3.50 12.74 11.54
N VAL A 15 -2.93 11.55 11.35
CA VAL A 15 -2.66 11.02 10.00
C VAL A 15 -3.97 10.74 9.25
N GLU A 16 -4.96 10.11 9.91
CA GLU A 16 -6.29 9.86 9.34
C GLU A 16 -6.95 11.18 8.88
N GLN A 17 -6.99 12.21 9.74
CA GLN A 17 -7.54 13.52 9.37
C GLN A 17 -6.84 14.17 8.16
N ILE A 18 -5.51 14.07 8.09
CA ILE A 18 -4.75 14.60 6.96
C ILE A 18 -5.11 13.85 5.68
N TYR A 19 -5.20 12.52 5.74
CA TYR A 19 -5.53 11.69 4.60
C TYR A 19 -6.95 11.99 4.11
N ASP A 20 -7.93 12.07 5.00
CA ASP A 20 -9.31 12.43 4.68
C ASP A 20 -9.39 13.81 4.00
N ARG A 21 -8.68 14.82 4.54
CA ARG A 21 -8.63 16.16 3.95
C ARG A 21 -8.03 16.17 2.55
N LEU A 22 -7.10 15.26 2.27
CA LEU A 22 -6.46 15.11 0.96
C LEU A 22 -7.23 14.17 0.02
N GLY A 23 -8.35 13.59 0.46
CA GLY A 23 -9.08 12.57 -0.31
C GLY A 23 -8.30 11.27 -0.47
N LEU A 24 -7.29 11.03 0.38
CA LEU A 24 -6.50 9.81 0.41
C LEU A 24 -7.12 8.80 1.36
N ARG A 25 -6.97 7.51 1.06
CA ARG A 25 -7.36 6.44 1.99
C ARG A 25 -6.28 6.21 3.03
N SER A 26 -6.63 6.36 4.30
CA SER A 26 -5.80 5.90 5.43
C SER A 26 -5.72 4.38 5.47
N VAL A 27 -4.69 3.85 6.14
CA VAL A 27 -4.62 2.42 6.45
C VAL A 27 -5.67 2.09 7.49
N ASN A 28 -6.33 0.95 7.36
CA ASN A 28 -7.40 0.52 8.27
C ASN A 28 -6.90 0.49 9.71
N THR A 29 -7.57 1.23 10.59
CA THR A 29 -7.40 1.03 12.02
C THR A 29 -8.32 -0.09 12.50
N LEU A 30 -7.74 -1.22 12.90
CA LEU A 30 -8.49 -2.40 13.34
C LEU A 30 -9.02 -2.24 14.78
N ARG A 31 -8.19 -1.72 15.69
CA ARG A 31 -8.55 -1.44 17.10
C ARG A 31 -7.77 -0.22 17.59
N LYS A 32 -8.42 0.59 18.44
CA LYS A 32 -7.78 1.70 19.18
C LYS A 32 -7.88 1.44 20.68
N GLU A 33 -6.90 1.97 21.43
CA GLU A 33 -6.89 1.99 22.90
C GLU A 33 -7.02 0.63 23.60
N VAL A 34 -6.42 -0.42 23.02
CA VAL A 34 -6.32 -1.74 23.69
C VAL A 34 -5.34 -1.64 24.86
N ARG A 35 -5.75 -2.14 26.04
CA ARG A 35 -4.86 -2.23 27.20
C ARG A 35 -3.79 -3.29 26.94
N ALA A 36 -2.55 -2.96 27.26
CA ALA A 36 -1.43 -3.89 27.07
C ALA A 36 -1.60 -5.20 27.86
N ALA A 37 -2.24 -5.16 29.04
CA ALA A 37 -2.51 -6.34 29.84
C ALA A 37 -3.54 -7.30 29.22
N ASP A 38 -4.39 -6.79 28.32
CA ASP A 38 -5.44 -7.55 27.64
C ASP A 38 -5.06 -7.89 26.19
N PHE A 39 -3.80 -7.64 25.81
CA PHE A 39 -3.27 -7.89 24.48
C PHE A 39 -2.17 -8.95 24.54
N ASP A 40 -2.49 -10.13 24.02
CA ASP A 40 -1.53 -11.19 23.78
C ASP A 40 -1.16 -11.22 22.28
N PRO A 41 0.08 -10.87 21.90
CA PRO A 41 0.52 -10.90 20.52
C PRO A 41 0.62 -12.32 19.95
N GLU A 42 0.86 -13.34 20.77
CA GLU A 42 1.01 -14.73 20.31
C GLU A 42 -0.33 -15.36 19.96
N SER A 43 -1.41 -14.90 20.58
CA SER A 43 -2.78 -15.36 20.31
C SER A 43 -3.55 -14.44 19.35
N TYR A 44 -2.91 -13.44 18.75
CA TYR A 44 -3.58 -12.47 17.90
C TYR A 44 -3.83 -13.05 16.49
N GLU A 45 -5.10 -13.23 16.14
CA GLU A 45 -5.51 -13.64 14.79
C GLU A 45 -5.52 -12.43 13.84
N VAL A 46 -4.73 -12.52 12.76
CA VAL A 46 -4.71 -11.50 11.71
C VAL A 46 -6.02 -11.59 10.91
N PRO A 47 -6.80 -10.50 10.78
CA PRO A 47 -8.10 -10.53 10.12
C PRO A 47 -7.98 -10.60 8.60
N ASP A 48 -9.13 -10.78 7.95
CA ASP A 48 -9.25 -10.62 6.49
C ASP A 48 -8.89 -9.20 6.04
N SER A 49 -8.33 -9.13 4.84
CA SER A 49 -7.98 -7.90 4.16
C SER A 49 -9.25 -7.14 3.76
N ALA A 50 -9.29 -5.84 4.05
CA ALA A 50 -10.36 -4.98 3.51
C ALA A 50 -10.08 -4.51 2.06
N TRP A 51 -9.00 -4.99 1.44
CA TRP A 51 -8.51 -4.51 0.14
C TRP A 51 -8.58 -5.57 -0.97
N TYR A 52 -8.71 -6.84 -0.60
CA TYR A 52 -8.85 -7.96 -1.52
C TYR A 52 -9.42 -9.18 -0.78
N ASP A 53 -9.92 -10.16 -1.53
CA ASP A 53 -10.45 -11.40 -0.97
C ASP A 53 -9.31 -12.28 -0.44
N GLY A 54 -9.14 -12.33 0.88
CA GLY A 54 -8.13 -13.13 1.56
C GLY A 54 -7.60 -12.51 2.87
N PRO A 55 -6.73 -13.20 3.59
CA PRO A 55 -6.15 -12.70 4.85
C PRO A 55 -5.32 -11.43 4.64
N ALA A 56 -5.33 -10.51 5.59
CA ALA A 56 -4.36 -9.41 5.59
C ALA A 56 -2.94 -9.98 5.75
N ALA A 57 -1.95 -9.33 5.15
CA ALA A 57 -0.54 -9.77 5.27
C ALA A 57 -0.04 -9.74 6.73
N GLY A 58 -0.62 -8.87 7.54
CA GLY A 58 -0.29 -8.69 8.94
C GLY A 58 -0.91 -7.43 9.51
N VAL A 59 -0.60 -7.15 10.77
CA VAL A 59 -1.00 -5.94 11.47
C VAL A 59 0.22 -5.25 12.08
N VAL A 60 0.18 -3.92 12.13
CA VAL A 60 1.19 -3.12 12.83
C VAL A 60 0.62 -2.67 14.16
N VAL A 61 1.22 -3.14 15.24
CA VAL A 61 0.91 -2.70 16.60
C VAL A 61 1.75 -1.46 16.91
N ARG A 62 1.12 -0.42 17.46
CA ARG A 62 1.79 0.80 17.90
C ARG A 62 1.39 1.12 19.33
N ASN A 63 2.35 1.55 20.14
CA ASN A 63 2.06 2.09 21.46
C ASN A 63 2.10 3.63 21.48
N LYS A 64 1.69 4.20 22.61
CA LYS A 64 1.61 5.67 22.78
C LYS A 64 2.97 6.36 22.81
N THR A 65 4.07 5.63 23.02
CA THR A 65 5.43 6.17 23.02
C THR A 65 6.09 6.12 21.64
N GLY A 66 5.37 5.66 20.61
CA GLY A 66 5.85 5.62 19.23
C GLY A 66 6.60 4.33 18.86
N GLN A 67 6.68 3.35 19.76
CA GLN A 67 7.20 2.02 19.42
C GLN A 67 6.21 1.29 18.52
N ARG A 68 6.76 0.45 17.63
CA ARG A 68 5.99 -0.34 16.67
C ARG A 68 6.50 -1.77 16.60
N ALA A 69 5.59 -2.71 16.39
CA ALA A 69 5.87 -4.11 16.10
C ALA A 69 4.92 -4.60 14.99
N THR A 70 5.31 -5.66 14.29
CA THR A 70 4.52 -6.28 13.23
C THR A 70 4.14 -7.69 13.65
N ILE A 71 2.87 -8.04 13.51
CA ILE A 71 2.37 -9.42 13.61
C ILE A 71 1.98 -9.83 12.20
N LEU A 72 2.68 -10.81 11.64
CA LEU A 72 2.42 -11.29 10.29
C LEU A 72 1.42 -12.44 10.30
N HIS A 73 0.58 -12.51 9.27
CA HIS A 73 -0.25 -13.68 9.05
C HIS A 73 0.67 -14.88 8.71
N PRO A 74 0.41 -16.10 9.20
CA PRO A 74 1.30 -17.27 9.02
C PRO A 74 1.67 -17.58 7.57
N ASP A 75 0.76 -17.30 6.64
CA ASP A 75 0.96 -17.52 5.20
C ASP A 75 1.87 -16.48 4.54
N PHE A 76 2.23 -15.41 5.24
CA PHE A 76 3.09 -14.33 4.76
C PHE A 76 4.42 -14.33 5.50
N ARG A 77 5.49 -14.10 4.76
CA ARG A 77 6.83 -13.90 5.34
C ARG A 77 7.18 -12.43 5.25
N ALA A 78 7.87 -11.92 6.28
CA ALA A 78 8.56 -10.65 6.15
C ALA A 78 9.51 -10.79 4.96
N GLU A 79 9.32 -9.98 3.93
CA GLU A 79 10.34 -9.83 2.90
C GLU A 79 11.48 -9.06 3.57
N ASP A 80 12.62 -9.74 3.76
CA ASP A 80 13.89 -9.08 4.10
C ASP A 80 14.09 -7.88 3.18
N ASP A 81 14.64 -6.77 3.72
CA ASP A 81 14.94 -5.51 3.01
C ASP A 81 15.25 -5.78 1.52
N ALA A 82 14.21 -5.65 0.69
CA ALA A 82 14.26 -6.24 -0.62
C ALA A 82 15.24 -5.42 -1.46
N ALA A 83 16.33 -6.05 -1.87
CA ALA A 83 17.33 -5.41 -2.72
C ALA A 83 16.63 -4.75 -3.93
N PRO A 84 17.09 -3.54 -4.35
CA PRO A 84 16.55 -2.87 -5.52
C PRO A 84 16.51 -3.83 -6.70
N VAL A 85 15.35 -3.93 -7.36
CA VAL A 85 15.17 -4.89 -8.44
C VAL A 85 15.87 -4.36 -9.67
N GLU A 86 16.93 -5.05 -10.11
CA GLU A 86 17.57 -4.79 -11.40
C GLU A 86 16.70 -5.34 -12.54
N ALA A 87 15.77 -4.52 -13.02
CA ALA A 87 14.95 -4.80 -14.19
C ALA A 87 14.56 -3.51 -14.91
N SER A 88 14.21 -3.62 -16.19
CA SER A 88 13.73 -2.46 -16.96
C SER A 88 12.38 -1.95 -16.45
N ALA A 89 12.08 -0.67 -16.72
CA ALA A 89 10.79 -0.05 -16.42
C ALA A 89 9.59 -0.89 -16.95
N ASP A 90 9.75 -1.43 -18.15
CA ASP A 90 8.82 -2.32 -18.84
C ASP A 90 8.57 -3.64 -18.09
N GLU A 91 9.63 -4.29 -17.65
CA GLU A 91 9.54 -5.55 -16.89
C GLU A 91 8.90 -5.34 -15.51
N LEU A 92 9.25 -4.23 -14.84
CA LEU A 92 8.66 -3.88 -13.54
C LEU A 92 7.17 -3.53 -13.69
N ALA A 93 6.80 -2.80 -14.74
CA ALA A 93 5.39 -2.50 -15.02
C ALA A 93 4.58 -3.78 -15.28
N ARG A 94 5.12 -4.73 -16.07
CA ARG A 94 4.47 -6.03 -16.29
C ARG A 94 4.37 -6.87 -15.01
N ARG A 95 5.40 -6.82 -14.16
CA ARG A 95 5.45 -7.58 -12.91
C ARG A 95 4.41 -7.08 -11.90
N TYR A 96 4.30 -5.77 -11.72
CA TYR A 96 3.51 -5.20 -10.63
C TYR A 96 2.11 -4.74 -11.04
N THR A 97 1.91 -4.35 -12.31
CA THR A 97 0.59 -4.03 -12.86
C THR A 97 -0.11 -5.30 -13.35
N THR A 98 -0.60 -6.07 -12.38
CA THR A 98 -1.32 -7.33 -12.65
C THR A 98 -2.79 -7.07 -13.01
N ARG A 99 -3.40 -8.01 -13.75
CA ARG A 99 -4.84 -7.97 -14.07
C ARG A 99 -5.70 -7.84 -12.82
N GLN A 100 -5.44 -8.68 -11.82
CA GLN A 100 -6.16 -8.66 -10.54
C GLN A 100 -6.11 -7.28 -9.87
N ARG A 101 -4.96 -6.58 -9.91
CA ARG A 101 -4.82 -5.24 -9.33
C ARG A 101 -5.67 -4.22 -10.07
N VAL A 102 -5.64 -4.24 -11.40
CA VAL A 102 -6.46 -3.34 -12.24
C VAL A 102 -7.95 -3.58 -12.01
N GLU A 103 -8.39 -4.84 -11.95
CA GLU A 103 -9.78 -5.21 -11.68
C GLU A 103 -10.24 -4.82 -10.27
N ASN A 104 -9.38 -5.00 -9.25
CA ASN A 104 -9.69 -4.55 -7.88
C ASN A 104 -9.86 -3.03 -7.83
N ILE A 105 -9.00 -2.28 -8.53
CA ILE A 105 -9.11 -0.82 -8.62
C ILE A 105 -10.38 -0.40 -9.34
N ALA A 106 -10.73 -1.06 -10.46
CA ALA A 106 -11.95 -0.77 -11.20
C ALA A 106 -13.20 -1.00 -10.33
N ARG A 107 -13.30 -2.17 -9.67
CA ARG A 107 -14.40 -2.48 -8.74
C ARG A 107 -14.53 -1.44 -7.62
N GLU A 108 -13.41 -1.03 -7.05
CA GLU A 108 -13.41 -0.01 -6.01
C GLU A 108 -13.89 1.37 -6.51
N LEU A 109 -13.56 1.75 -7.74
CA LEU A 109 -14.09 2.97 -8.35
C LEU A 109 -15.61 2.89 -8.48
N GLU A 110 -16.13 1.76 -8.95
CA GLU A 110 -17.57 1.49 -9.09
C GLU A 110 -18.29 1.53 -7.74
N ASP A 111 -17.76 0.85 -6.73
CA ASP A 111 -18.32 0.83 -5.37
C ASP A 111 -18.42 2.23 -4.75
N ARG A 112 -17.56 3.16 -5.19
CA ARG A 112 -17.53 4.57 -4.77
C ARG A 112 -18.36 5.48 -5.66
N GLY A 113 -19.07 4.94 -6.65
CA GLY A 113 -19.83 5.70 -7.64
C GLY A 113 -18.95 6.60 -8.51
N ARG A 114 -17.65 6.29 -8.64
CA ARG A 114 -16.73 7.02 -9.51
C ARG A 114 -16.67 6.36 -10.88
N PRO A 115 -16.48 7.14 -11.96
CA PRO A 115 -16.38 6.56 -13.29
C PRO A 115 -15.10 5.73 -13.44
N VAL A 116 -15.23 4.54 -14.04
CA VAL A 116 -14.11 3.66 -14.41
C VAL A 116 -13.56 4.12 -15.76
N THR A 117 -12.75 5.18 -15.73
CA THR A 117 -12.00 5.64 -16.91
C THR A 117 -10.56 5.15 -16.85
N PHE A 118 -9.91 5.09 -18.02
CA PHE A 118 -8.48 4.80 -18.10
C PHE A 118 -7.67 5.67 -17.12
N ASP A 119 -7.85 7.00 -17.16
CA ASP A 119 -7.10 7.93 -16.30
C ASP A 119 -7.31 7.62 -14.81
N ALA A 120 -8.55 7.36 -14.40
CA ALA A 120 -8.87 7.08 -13.00
C ALA A 120 -8.24 5.76 -12.50
N VAL A 121 -8.19 4.74 -13.35
CA VAL A 121 -7.58 3.44 -13.04
C VAL A 121 -6.05 3.55 -13.06
N TYR A 122 -5.49 4.24 -14.06
CA TYR A 122 -4.05 4.48 -14.18
C TYR A 122 -3.50 5.25 -12.98
N ASP A 123 -4.10 6.39 -12.64
CA ASP A 123 -3.66 7.23 -11.51
C ASP A 123 -3.65 6.42 -10.22
N ARG A 124 -4.70 5.62 -10.01
CA ARG A 124 -4.81 4.80 -8.80
C ARG A 124 -3.85 3.61 -8.80
N THR A 125 -3.54 3.06 -9.96
CA THR A 125 -2.52 2.03 -10.12
C THR A 125 -1.14 2.58 -9.77
N VAL A 126 -0.75 3.72 -10.34
CA VAL A 126 0.54 4.37 -10.04
C VAL A 126 0.65 4.71 -8.55
N GLU A 127 -0.40 5.24 -7.93
CA GLU A 127 -0.39 5.52 -6.49
C GLU A 127 -0.18 4.25 -5.66
N THR A 128 -0.87 3.16 -6.01
CA THR A 128 -0.79 1.91 -5.26
C THR A 128 0.61 1.30 -5.39
N LEU A 129 1.18 1.30 -6.60
CA LEU A 129 2.54 0.83 -6.85
C LEU A 129 3.59 1.69 -6.13
N ALA A 130 3.43 3.01 -6.16
CA ALA A 130 4.33 3.91 -5.45
C ALA A 130 4.25 3.73 -3.93
N ARG A 131 3.10 3.33 -3.38
CA ARG A 131 2.93 3.05 -1.94
C ARG A 131 3.55 1.71 -1.54
N GLU A 132 3.33 0.66 -2.33
CA GLU A 132 3.71 -0.70 -1.96
C GLU A 132 5.16 -1.03 -2.34
N GLU A 133 5.62 -0.57 -3.49
CA GLU A 133 6.94 -0.91 -4.03
C GLU A 133 7.95 0.23 -3.87
N HIS A 134 7.67 1.22 -3.01
CA HIS A 134 8.52 2.41 -2.85
C HIS A 134 9.98 2.05 -2.62
N HIS A 135 10.22 1.16 -1.66
CA HIS A 135 11.56 0.71 -1.26
C HIS A 135 12.30 -0.04 -2.37
N ARG A 136 11.58 -0.65 -3.33
CA ARG A 136 12.19 -1.38 -4.44
C ARG A 136 12.41 -0.52 -5.68
N LEU A 137 11.58 0.49 -5.88
CA LEU A 137 11.59 1.36 -7.06
C LEU A 137 12.41 2.63 -6.84
N PHE A 138 12.43 3.17 -5.61
CA PHE A 138 12.93 4.52 -5.33
C PHE A 138 14.03 4.60 -4.26
N ASP A 139 14.34 3.52 -3.53
CA ASP A 139 15.49 3.50 -2.61
C ASP A 139 16.75 2.89 -3.26
N GLY A 140 17.88 3.61 -3.16
CA GLY A 140 19.21 3.19 -3.62
C GLY A 140 19.81 4.00 -4.77
N ASP A 141 21.11 3.79 -5.06
CA ASP A 141 21.88 4.44 -6.15
C ASP A 141 21.41 4.07 -7.57
N ARG A 142 20.41 3.20 -7.70
CA ARG A 142 19.89 2.65 -8.97
C ARG A 142 18.38 2.82 -9.06
N SER A 143 17.90 4.03 -8.82
CA SER A 143 16.50 4.38 -9.01
C SER A 143 16.09 4.17 -10.47
N ILE A 144 14.86 3.69 -10.67
CA ILE A 144 14.30 3.53 -12.01
C ILE A 144 14.00 4.89 -12.63
N ASP A 145 14.04 4.98 -13.96
CA ASP A 145 13.47 6.12 -14.67
C ASP A 145 11.95 6.15 -14.43
N VAL A 146 11.52 7.06 -13.58
CA VAL A 146 10.12 7.20 -13.14
C VAL A 146 9.20 7.54 -14.31
N SER A 147 9.69 8.30 -15.29
CA SER A 147 8.90 8.67 -16.47
C SER A 147 8.69 7.45 -17.38
N ALA A 148 9.76 6.68 -17.62
CA ALA A 148 9.67 5.44 -18.38
C ALA A 148 8.76 4.42 -17.69
N PHE A 149 8.87 4.27 -16.37
CA PHE A 149 8.01 3.36 -15.61
C PHE A 149 6.54 3.77 -15.64
N ARG A 150 6.22 5.06 -15.43
CA ARG A 150 4.85 5.56 -15.56
C ARG A 150 4.27 5.31 -16.94
N SER A 151 5.06 5.53 -17.99
CA SER A 151 4.65 5.27 -19.37
C SER A 151 4.37 3.78 -19.60
N ALA A 152 5.21 2.89 -19.08
CA ALA A 152 5.02 1.45 -19.17
C ALA A 152 3.79 0.98 -18.37
N VAL A 153 3.54 1.56 -17.19
CA VAL A 153 2.32 1.28 -16.40
C VAL A 153 1.07 1.76 -17.13
N ALA A 154 1.10 2.92 -17.79
CA ALA A 154 0.00 3.42 -18.61
C ALA A 154 -0.34 2.44 -19.74
N ALA A 155 0.67 2.04 -20.53
CA ALA A 155 0.50 1.06 -21.61
C ALA A 155 -0.08 -0.27 -21.10
N ARG A 156 0.45 -0.78 -19.98
CA ARG A 156 -0.02 -2.03 -19.38
C ARG A 156 -1.44 -1.93 -18.84
N THR A 157 -1.81 -0.78 -18.25
CA THR A 157 -3.17 -0.54 -17.74
C THR A 157 -4.17 -0.51 -18.88
N GLN A 158 -3.84 0.16 -19.98
CA GLN A 158 -4.69 0.20 -21.16
C GLN A 158 -4.92 -1.20 -21.74
N GLU A 159 -3.85 -1.98 -21.92
CA GLU A 159 -3.92 -3.37 -22.40
C GLU A 159 -4.86 -4.24 -21.55
N LEU A 160 -4.87 -4.04 -20.23
CA LEU A 160 -5.69 -4.80 -19.29
C LEU A 160 -7.15 -4.33 -19.22
N LEU A 161 -7.44 -3.09 -19.60
CA LEU A 161 -8.81 -2.57 -19.68
C LEU A 161 -9.48 -2.90 -21.03
N GLU A 162 -8.69 -3.10 -22.09
CA GLU A 162 -9.18 -3.45 -23.42
C GLU A 162 -9.41 -4.96 -23.62
N ASN A 163 -8.97 -5.82 -22.69
CA ASN A 163 -9.07 -7.30 -22.75
C ASN A 163 -9.84 -7.91 -21.58
#